data_AF-A0A0H5MFL2-F1
#
_entry.id   AF-A0A0H5MFL2-F1
#
_cell.length_a   1.000
_cell.length_b   1.000
_cell.length_c   1.000
_cell.angle_alpha   90.00
_cell.angle_beta   90.00
_cell.angle_gamma   90.00
#
_symmetry.space_group_name_H-M   'P 1'
#
loop_
_entity.id
_entity.type
_entity.pdbx_description
1 polymer ?
#
loop_
_entity_poly.entity_id
_entity_poly.type
_entity_poly.pdbx_seq_one_letter_code
_entity_poly.pdbx_strand_id
1 'polypeptide(L)'
;MKIVNTNSVLDITRHGVMLGDNDKNNKALESVNQWESSAPIGENRTVFANKIRDVIARDSVMLELACGDISSLPNVLPEGITNLKIYGCKKLSTLPDNLPSSITTLEIDYCEEIFSLSESTLKNLLELTIINCPNIALSEISLPDSLQHINLYIKSNQRILLPFDKLPVSLKSMWLSYCFLIDKNKIKDAGIKLAGRVTQAAMEFKLGDIVYGLNDEKRSLLTQVHHLNDFSSKDILCQAIMTDAIWEHSDFLYFDKYRDDQIIKETLTDAERAIDFKGFLERHKKYNILERHEEKSYRPEKSLENICLSRTSKAGLEFQIMEREGRVFFCVDDLIDSIPDIAQKKVYNGISITASELRWLYRHRDHPNVKEKVKFCLDGEFISQEKVFSMAGWETYHPKSSN
;
A
#
# COMPACT_ATOMS: atom_id res chain seq x y z
N MET A 1 -8.72 -22.29 96.78
CA MET A 1 -8.07 -23.43 96.13
C MET A 1 -7.95 -23.11 94.64
N LYS A 2 -6.71 -23.05 94.15
CA LYS A 2 -6.20 -22.96 92.75
C LYS A 2 -6.60 -21.78 91.82
N ILE A 3 -5.58 -20.94 91.65
CA ILE A 3 -5.13 -20.20 90.46
C ILE A 3 -5.16 -21.08 89.18
N VAL A 4 -5.36 -20.48 88.00
CA VAL A 4 -4.41 -20.49 86.85
C VAL A 4 -4.95 -19.63 85.69
N ASN A 5 -4.05 -18.79 85.20
CA ASN A 5 -4.09 -17.90 84.05
C ASN A 5 -3.41 -18.62 82.86
N THR A 6 -3.93 -18.54 81.63
CA THR A 6 -3.12 -18.80 80.40
C THR A 6 -3.70 -18.12 79.16
N ASN A 7 -2.87 -17.27 78.56
CA ASN A 7 -2.91 -16.79 77.18
C ASN A 7 -2.78 -17.92 76.15
N SER A 8 -3.34 -17.76 74.95
CA SER A 8 -2.92 -18.45 73.72
C SER A 8 -3.59 -17.77 72.51
N VAL A 9 -2.90 -16.86 71.81
CA VAL A 9 -2.13 -17.07 70.56
C VAL A 9 -3.00 -16.97 69.29
N LEU A 10 -2.62 -15.97 68.49
CA LEU A 10 -2.87 -15.69 67.08
C LEU A 10 -3.33 -16.88 66.23
N ASP A 11 -4.43 -16.68 65.50
CA ASP A 11 -4.68 -17.38 64.24
C ASP A 11 -5.12 -16.35 63.18
N ILE A 12 -4.13 -15.76 62.50
CA ILE A 12 -4.34 -14.96 61.29
C ILE A 12 -3.95 -15.87 60.13
N THR A 13 -4.94 -16.57 59.59
CA THR A 13 -4.84 -17.30 58.33
C THR A 13 -4.42 -16.36 57.20
N ARG A 14 -3.19 -16.56 56.72
CA ARG A 14 -2.67 -16.11 55.41
C ARG A 14 -3.73 -16.33 54.33
N HIS A 15 -4.39 -15.26 53.90
CA HIS A 15 -4.97 -15.20 52.56
C HIS A 15 -3.89 -14.67 51.62
N GLY A 16 -3.56 -15.48 50.61
CA GLY A 16 -2.60 -15.14 49.57
C GLY A 16 -3.03 -13.85 48.87
N VAL A 17 -2.19 -12.83 49.01
CA VAL A 17 -2.30 -11.58 48.25
C VAL A 17 -1.92 -11.87 46.81
N MET A 18 -2.82 -11.56 45.87
CA MET A 18 -2.50 -11.43 44.45
C MET A 18 -1.47 -10.30 44.28
N LEU A 19 -0.18 -10.67 44.22
CA LEU A 19 0.98 -9.75 44.09
C LEU A 19 1.37 -9.51 42.61
N GLY A 20 0.42 -9.40 41.69
CA GLY A 20 0.69 -9.43 40.24
C GLY A 20 1.01 -8.06 39.61
N ASP A 21 0.05 -7.14 39.65
CA ASP A 21 0.09 -5.95 38.78
C ASP A 21 0.56 -4.69 39.53
N ASN A 22 0.21 -4.58 40.81
CA ASN A 22 0.55 -3.41 41.64
C ASN A 22 2.07 -3.31 41.90
N ASP A 23 2.78 -4.44 42.01
CA ASP A 23 4.24 -4.47 42.21
C ASP A 23 5.01 -4.00 40.96
N LYS A 24 4.49 -4.29 39.77
CA LYS A 24 5.18 -3.94 38.53
C LYS A 24 4.97 -2.50 38.10
N ASN A 25 3.78 -1.95 38.29
CA ASN A 25 3.55 -0.52 38.05
C ASN A 25 4.31 0.36 39.05
N ASN A 26 4.58 -0.14 40.26
CA ASN A 26 5.53 0.50 41.19
C ASN A 26 6.96 0.53 40.61
N LYS A 27 7.45 -0.58 40.03
CA LYS A 27 8.77 -0.63 39.36
C LYS A 27 8.84 0.30 38.15
N ALA A 28 7.77 0.39 37.37
CA ALA A 28 7.69 1.34 36.26
C ALA A 28 7.75 2.78 36.78
N LEU A 29 7.05 3.11 37.86
CA LEU A 29 7.07 4.44 38.48
C LEU A 29 8.47 4.80 39.01
N GLU A 30 9.14 3.88 39.68
CA GLU A 30 10.53 4.03 40.13
C GLU A 30 11.48 4.24 38.94
N SER A 31 11.34 3.43 37.88
CA SER A 31 12.14 3.54 36.67
C SER A 31 11.98 4.90 35.99
N VAL A 32 10.75 5.41 35.89
CA VAL A 32 10.44 6.74 35.31
C VAL A 32 11.04 7.87 36.14
N ASN A 33 10.95 7.79 37.48
CA ASN A 33 11.52 8.80 38.36
C ASN A 33 13.06 8.84 38.25
N GLN A 34 13.70 7.68 38.24
CA GLN A 34 15.15 7.58 38.03
C GLN A 34 15.54 8.09 36.64
N TRP A 35 14.82 7.68 35.60
CA TRP A 35 15.06 8.11 34.23
C TRP A 35 14.92 9.63 34.05
N GLU A 36 13.90 10.26 34.64
CA GLU A 36 13.74 11.71 34.61
C GLU A 36 14.89 12.43 35.33
N SER A 37 15.26 11.95 36.53
CA SER A 37 16.33 12.57 37.33
C SER A 37 17.72 12.44 36.70
N SER A 38 17.91 11.48 35.81
CA SER A 38 19.18 11.19 35.12
C SER A 38 19.25 11.79 33.71
N ALA A 39 18.42 12.79 33.41
CA ALA A 39 18.44 13.46 32.13
C ALA A 39 19.83 14.07 31.82
N PRO A 40 20.41 13.81 30.63
CA PRO A 40 21.61 14.49 30.17
C PRO A 40 21.43 16.01 30.16
N ILE A 41 22.54 16.75 30.21
CA ILE A 41 22.53 18.21 30.13
C ILE A 41 21.86 18.64 28.81
N GLY A 42 20.82 19.47 28.92
CA GLY A 42 20.06 19.97 27.76
C GLY A 42 18.91 19.07 27.30
N GLU A 43 18.67 17.93 27.95
CA GLU A 43 17.52 17.06 27.71
C GLU A 43 16.44 17.27 28.78
N ASN A 44 15.20 17.53 28.38
CA ASN A 44 14.06 17.66 29.29
C ASN A 44 13.13 16.45 29.15
N ARG A 45 13.11 15.61 30.20
CA ARG A 45 12.30 14.38 30.27
C ARG A 45 10.94 14.58 30.94
N THR A 46 10.67 15.73 31.55
CA THR A 46 9.51 15.92 32.43
C THR A 46 8.17 15.70 31.73
N VAL A 47 8.01 16.19 30.50
CA VAL A 47 6.76 16.00 29.74
C VAL A 47 6.50 14.51 29.47
N PHE A 48 7.54 13.76 29.10
CA PHE A 48 7.46 12.32 28.85
C PHE A 48 7.22 11.55 30.14
N ALA A 49 7.93 11.88 31.22
CA ALA A 49 7.76 11.25 32.52
C ALA A 49 6.34 11.43 33.05
N ASN A 50 5.76 12.63 32.90
CA ASN A 50 4.37 12.90 33.28
C ASN A 50 3.36 12.11 32.45
N LYS A 51 3.61 11.91 31.14
CA LYS A 51 2.76 11.04 30.31
C LYS A 51 2.79 9.59 30.80
N ILE A 52 3.98 9.08 31.15
CA ILE A 52 4.09 7.71 31.67
C ILE A 52 3.39 7.57 33.03
N ARG A 53 3.54 8.56 33.93
CA ARG A 53 2.81 8.60 35.20
C ARG A 53 1.30 8.66 35.02
N ASP A 54 0.81 9.42 34.04
CA ASP A 54 -0.63 9.50 33.73
C ASP A 54 -1.16 8.16 33.22
N VAL A 55 -0.39 7.45 32.39
CA VAL A 55 -0.70 6.08 31.95
C VAL A 55 -0.82 5.13 33.14
N ILE A 56 0.13 5.16 34.08
CA ILE A 56 0.08 4.36 35.31
C ILE A 56 -1.14 4.73 36.16
N ALA A 57 -1.39 6.02 36.38
CA ALA A 57 -2.46 6.48 37.28
C ALA A 57 -3.87 6.18 36.75
N ARG A 58 -4.02 6.00 35.42
CA ARG A 58 -5.29 5.73 34.76
C ARG A 58 -5.45 4.29 34.30
N ASP A 59 -4.46 3.43 34.52
CA ASP A 59 -4.38 2.10 33.92
C ASP A 59 -4.63 2.13 32.39
N SER A 60 -4.04 3.12 31.72
CA SER A 60 -4.22 3.31 30.28
C SER A 60 -3.51 2.21 29.49
N VAL A 61 -4.18 1.71 28.45
CA VAL A 61 -3.60 0.72 27.52
C VAL A 61 -2.73 1.36 26.42
N MET A 62 -2.75 2.69 26.32
CA MET A 62 -2.03 3.44 25.28
C MET A 62 -0.99 4.37 25.92
N LEU A 63 0.24 4.27 25.43
CA LEU A 63 1.34 5.19 25.73
C LEU A 63 1.82 5.85 24.44
N GLU A 64 1.65 7.17 24.36
CA GLU A 64 2.13 7.99 23.25
C GLU A 64 3.20 8.98 23.70
N LEU A 65 4.41 8.78 23.21
CA LEU A 65 5.56 9.65 23.45
C LEU A 65 5.84 10.43 22.16
N ALA A 66 5.75 11.76 22.22
CA ALA A 66 5.74 12.57 21.01
C ALA A 66 6.57 13.86 21.18
N CYS A 67 7.22 14.26 20.09
CA CYS A 67 7.85 15.57 19.85
C CYS A 67 8.86 15.97 20.93
N GLY A 68 10.03 15.34 20.95
CA GLY A 68 11.11 15.78 21.84
C GLY A 68 12.48 15.16 21.56
N ASP A 69 13.48 15.77 22.18
CA ASP A 69 14.90 15.41 22.02
C ASP A 69 15.35 14.45 23.13
N ILE A 70 14.55 13.43 23.43
CA ILE A 70 14.93 12.40 24.40
C ILE A 70 15.91 11.41 23.78
N SER A 71 16.98 11.08 24.50
CA SER A 71 18.01 10.15 24.03
C SER A 71 17.73 8.69 24.37
N SER A 72 16.87 8.44 25.36
CA SER A 72 16.48 7.11 25.81
C SER A 72 15.08 7.09 26.42
N LEU A 73 14.53 5.90 26.60
CA LEU A 73 13.32 5.64 27.38
C LEU A 73 13.68 5.02 28.74
N PRO A 74 12.78 5.06 29.75
CA PRO A 74 12.98 4.32 30.98
C PRO A 74 13.05 2.81 30.70
N ASN A 75 13.88 2.10 31.47
CA ASN A 75 14.13 0.67 31.28
C ASN A 75 12.88 -0.20 31.53
N VAL A 76 11.97 0.29 32.37
CA VAL A 76 10.70 -0.38 32.68
C VAL A 76 9.57 0.57 32.32
N LEU A 77 8.76 0.17 31.33
CA LEU A 77 7.52 0.86 30.99
C LEU A 77 6.34 0.28 31.79
N PRO A 78 5.21 1.01 31.90
CA PRO A 78 4.02 0.53 32.61
C PRO A 78 3.55 -0.82 32.05
N GLU A 79 3.20 -1.73 32.94
CA GLU A 79 2.59 -3.00 32.54
C GLU A 79 1.13 -2.77 32.16
N GLY A 80 0.62 -3.53 31.20
CA GLY A 80 -0.76 -3.39 30.70
C GLY A 80 -0.93 -2.47 29.49
N ILE A 81 0.12 -1.75 29.07
CA ILE A 81 0.09 -1.05 27.78
C ILE A 81 0.05 -2.07 26.64
N THR A 82 -0.92 -1.90 25.73
CA THR A 82 -1.06 -2.70 24.50
C THR A 82 -0.58 -1.94 23.28
N ASN A 83 -0.58 -0.61 23.34
CA ASN A 83 -0.23 0.29 22.24
C ASN A 83 0.89 1.25 22.66
N LEU A 84 2.06 1.11 22.04
CA LEU A 84 3.19 2.02 22.20
C LEU A 84 3.38 2.83 20.91
N LYS A 85 3.25 4.15 21.01
CA LYS A 85 3.48 5.09 19.91
C LYS A 85 4.62 6.04 20.25
N ILE A 86 5.57 6.18 19.33
CA ILE A 86 6.73 7.06 19.47
C ILE A 86 6.81 7.93 18.22
N TYR A 87 6.61 9.23 18.38
CA TYR A 87 6.51 10.17 17.26
C TYR A 87 7.51 11.33 17.41
N GLY A 88 8.36 11.57 16.42
CA GLY A 88 9.22 12.74 16.41
C GLY A 88 10.22 12.80 17.58
N CYS A 89 10.65 11.64 18.10
CA CYS A 89 11.69 11.54 19.12
C CYS A 89 13.06 11.53 18.44
N LYS A 90 13.61 12.72 18.17
CA LYS A 90 14.71 12.89 17.20
C LYS A 90 16.04 12.26 17.63
N LYS A 91 16.32 12.26 18.93
CA LYS A 91 17.56 11.74 19.53
C LYS A 91 17.44 10.32 20.06
N LEU A 92 16.27 9.70 19.94
CA LEU A 92 16.04 8.37 20.47
C LEU A 92 16.72 7.36 19.54
N SER A 93 17.77 6.71 20.03
CA SER A 93 18.58 5.81 19.21
C SER A 93 18.16 4.33 19.28
N THR A 94 17.60 3.89 20.41
CA THR A 94 17.10 2.53 20.61
C THR A 94 15.89 2.50 21.55
N LEU A 95 15.08 1.44 21.45
CA LEU A 95 14.09 1.11 22.46
C LEU A 95 14.72 0.32 23.63
N PRO A 96 14.10 0.31 24.83
CA PRO A 96 14.54 -0.53 25.95
C PRO A 96 14.44 -2.02 25.62
N ASP A 97 15.38 -2.84 26.11
CA ASP A 97 15.44 -4.28 25.84
C ASP A 97 14.27 -5.10 26.41
N ASN A 98 13.49 -4.53 27.33
CA ASN A 98 12.39 -5.21 28.02
C ASN A 98 11.08 -4.42 27.91
N LEU A 99 10.55 -4.32 26.69
CA LEU A 99 9.19 -3.83 26.47
C LEU A 99 8.16 -4.77 27.14
N PRO A 100 7.07 -4.20 27.71
CA PRO A 100 6.00 -4.99 28.30
C PRO A 100 5.44 -6.04 27.34
N SER A 101 5.28 -7.28 27.83
CA SER A 101 4.76 -8.38 27.01
C SER A 101 3.30 -8.19 26.57
N SER A 102 2.57 -7.26 27.17
CA SER A 102 1.22 -6.87 26.77
C SER A 102 1.15 -6.09 25.46
N ILE A 103 2.27 -5.54 24.97
CA ILE A 103 2.29 -4.73 23.74
C ILE A 103 1.94 -5.60 22.53
N THR A 104 0.88 -5.19 21.83
CA THR A 104 0.42 -5.78 20.57
C THR A 104 0.61 -4.84 19.38
N THR A 105 0.74 -3.53 19.62
CA THR A 105 0.93 -2.54 18.56
C THR A 105 2.10 -1.62 18.90
N LEU A 106 3.04 -1.51 17.96
CA LEU A 106 4.19 -0.61 18.03
C LEU A 106 4.20 0.30 16.79
N GLU A 107 4.18 1.60 17.04
CA GLU A 107 4.25 2.62 16.00
C GLU A 107 5.42 3.56 16.29
N ILE A 108 6.31 3.72 15.32
CA ILE A 108 7.46 4.61 15.41
C ILE A 108 7.47 5.47 14.16
N ASP A 109 7.45 6.78 14.36
CA ASP A 109 7.31 7.73 13.27
C ASP A 109 8.24 8.94 13.46
N TYR A 110 8.86 9.40 12.38
CA TYR A 110 9.79 10.53 12.33
C TYR A 110 10.88 10.53 13.42
N CYS A 111 11.38 9.36 13.80
CA CYS A 111 12.50 9.22 14.72
C CYS A 111 13.81 9.12 13.92
N GLU A 112 14.57 10.23 13.88
CA GLU A 112 15.71 10.37 12.97
C GLU A 112 16.91 9.50 13.38
N GLU A 113 17.23 9.41 14.68
CA GLU A 113 18.39 8.66 15.20
C GLU A 113 18.12 7.20 15.54
N ILE A 114 16.86 6.72 15.45
CA ILE A 114 16.54 5.35 15.83
C ILE A 114 17.18 4.38 14.84
N PHE A 115 18.04 3.50 15.34
CA PHE A 115 18.74 2.51 14.52
C PHE A 115 18.30 1.07 14.81
N SER A 116 17.79 0.77 16.01
CA SER A 116 17.33 -0.56 16.41
C SER A 116 16.08 -0.52 17.28
N LEU A 117 15.30 -1.61 17.24
CA LEU A 117 14.12 -1.82 18.08
C LEU A 117 14.40 -2.71 19.31
N SER A 118 15.64 -3.18 19.50
CA SER A 118 16.12 -4.22 20.45
C SER A 118 15.72 -5.67 20.11
N GLU A 119 16.56 -6.65 20.50
CA GLU A 119 16.47 -8.06 20.06
C GLU A 119 15.37 -8.89 20.75
N SER A 120 14.84 -8.47 21.90
CA SER A 120 14.08 -9.37 22.80
C SER A 120 12.62 -8.97 23.11
N THR A 121 12.09 -7.95 22.42
CA THR A 121 10.97 -7.14 22.93
C THR A 121 9.60 -7.33 22.28
N LEU A 122 9.51 -8.02 21.14
CA LEU A 122 8.28 -7.98 20.32
C LEU A 122 7.46 -9.28 20.33
N LYS A 123 7.64 -10.18 21.30
CA LYS A 123 7.10 -11.56 21.25
C LYS A 123 5.60 -11.70 20.95
N ASN A 124 4.79 -10.72 21.37
CA ASN A 124 3.34 -10.72 21.20
C ASN A 124 2.83 -9.65 20.22
N LEU A 125 3.75 -9.01 19.49
CA LEU A 125 3.39 -7.92 18.58
C LEU A 125 2.50 -8.45 17.45
N LEU A 126 1.38 -7.77 17.23
CA LEU A 126 0.42 -8.04 16.14
C LEU A 126 0.58 -7.02 15.01
N GLU A 127 0.97 -5.79 15.33
CA GLU A 127 1.10 -4.69 14.38
C GLU A 127 2.41 -3.92 14.58
N LEU A 128 3.17 -3.77 13.51
CA LEU A 128 4.40 -2.96 13.46
C LEU A 128 4.26 -1.87 12.41
N THR A 129 4.38 -0.61 12.83
CA THR A 129 4.42 0.55 11.94
C THR A 129 5.73 1.32 12.15
N ILE A 130 6.48 1.53 11.06
CA ILE A 130 7.71 2.33 11.05
C ILE A 130 7.61 3.31 9.89
N ILE A 131 7.61 4.60 10.19
CA ILE A 131 7.43 5.68 9.21
C ILE A 131 8.57 6.67 9.34
N ASN A 132 9.21 7.00 8.21
CA ASN A 132 10.26 8.00 8.07
C ASN A 132 11.35 7.95 9.16
N CYS A 133 11.79 6.75 9.52
CA CYS A 133 12.94 6.49 10.38
C CYS A 133 14.13 6.07 9.50
N PRO A 134 14.95 7.01 8.98
CA PRO A 134 15.91 6.71 7.92
C PRO A 134 17.12 5.87 8.35
N ASN A 135 17.48 5.91 9.64
CA ASN A 135 18.65 5.21 10.17
C ASN A 135 18.34 3.80 10.71
N ILE A 136 17.08 3.36 10.63
CA ILE A 136 16.67 2.08 11.19
C ILE A 136 17.26 0.89 10.41
N ALA A 137 17.99 0.04 11.12
CA ALA A 137 18.56 -1.19 10.57
C ALA A 137 17.47 -2.27 10.51
N LEU A 138 16.63 -2.22 9.48
CA LEU A 138 15.53 -3.19 9.29
C LEU A 138 16.01 -4.65 9.25
N SER A 139 17.25 -4.90 8.82
CA SER A 139 17.86 -6.24 8.81
C SER A 139 18.14 -6.80 10.21
N GLU A 140 18.20 -5.96 11.23
CA GLU A 140 18.42 -6.35 12.63
C GLU A 140 17.10 -6.60 13.37
N ILE A 141 15.96 -6.30 12.74
CA ILE A 141 14.64 -6.51 13.35
C ILE A 141 14.23 -7.97 13.14
N SER A 142 14.15 -8.71 14.24
CA SER A 142 13.52 -10.04 14.28
C SER A 142 12.00 -9.90 14.38
N LEU A 143 11.27 -10.35 13.35
CA LEU A 143 9.81 -10.30 13.33
C LEU A 143 9.21 -11.49 14.11
N PRO A 144 8.30 -11.25 15.06
CA PRO A 144 7.66 -12.31 15.84
C PRO A 144 6.58 -13.02 15.00
N ASP A 145 6.39 -14.33 15.24
CA ASP A 145 5.40 -15.15 14.52
C ASP A 145 3.94 -14.72 14.76
N SER A 146 3.68 -13.95 15.82
CA SER A 146 2.37 -13.37 16.12
C SER A 146 1.99 -12.20 15.20
N LEU A 147 2.95 -11.60 14.50
CA LEU A 147 2.76 -10.38 13.73
C LEU A 147 1.80 -10.61 12.56
N GLN A 148 0.77 -9.78 12.46
CA GLN A 148 -0.28 -9.87 11.46
C GLN A 148 -0.20 -8.74 10.43
N HIS A 149 0.28 -7.56 10.84
CA HIS A 149 0.31 -6.37 9.99
C HIS A 149 1.65 -5.65 10.08
N ILE A 150 2.21 -5.32 8.92
CA ILE A 150 3.44 -4.53 8.79
C ILE A 150 3.13 -3.28 7.96
N ASN A 151 3.51 -2.12 8.45
CA ASN A 151 3.49 -0.87 7.70
C ASN A 151 4.87 -0.22 7.73
N LEU A 152 5.58 -0.22 6.61
CA LEU A 152 6.90 0.40 6.48
C LEU A 152 6.86 1.50 5.45
N TYR A 153 7.16 2.72 5.89
CA TYR A 153 7.26 3.86 5.01
C TYR A 153 8.61 4.54 5.20
N ILE A 154 9.44 4.55 4.16
CA ILE A 154 10.67 5.33 4.11
C ILE A 154 10.64 6.15 2.83
N LYS A 155 10.79 7.47 2.96
CA LYS A 155 10.94 8.37 1.82
C LYS A 155 12.33 8.20 1.20
N SER A 156 12.46 7.27 0.28
CA SER A 156 13.69 7.04 -0.49
C SER A 156 13.39 6.72 -1.95
N ASN A 157 14.26 7.16 -2.85
CA ASN A 157 14.24 6.76 -4.26
C ASN A 157 15.07 5.50 -4.52
N GLN A 158 15.87 5.05 -3.54
CA GLN A 158 16.62 3.81 -3.64
C GLN A 158 15.67 2.61 -3.48
N ARG A 159 15.82 1.63 -4.37
CA ARG A 159 15.11 0.35 -4.27
C ARG A 159 15.87 -0.57 -3.32
N ILE A 160 15.19 -1.07 -2.29
CA ILE A 160 15.77 -1.87 -1.20
C ILE A 160 14.96 -3.16 -1.09
N LEU A 161 15.64 -4.30 -1.17
CA LEU A 161 15.00 -5.60 -0.90
C LEU A 161 14.64 -5.67 0.59
N LEU A 162 13.40 -6.07 0.87
CA LEU A 162 12.90 -6.23 2.23
C LEU A 162 13.81 -7.23 2.99
N PRO A 163 14.49 -6.81 4.07
CA PRO A 163 15.62 -7.54 4.62
C PRO A 163 15.21 -8.64 5.61
N PHE A 164 13.93 -9.01 5.65
CA PHE A 164 13.45 -10.07 6.53
C PHE A 164 13.67 -11.43 5.90
N ASP A 165 14.54 -12.26 6.48
CA ASP A 165 14.83 -13.60 5.99
C ASP A 165 13.57 -14.48 5.92
N LYS A 166 12.74 -14.42 6.96
CA LYS A 166 11.46 -15.10 7.06
C LYS A 166 10.36 -14.10 7.41
N LEU A 167 9.22 -14.26 6.76
CA LEU A 167 8.02 -13.52 7.14
C LEU A 167 7.27 -14.29 8.24
N PRO A 168 6.62 -13.57 9.18
CA PRO A 168 5.81 -14.18 10.24
C PRO A 168 4.74 -15.13 9.69
N VAL A 169 4.54 -16.28 10.33
CA VAL A 169 3.52 -17.26 9.91
C VAL A 169 2.10 -16.72 9.99
N SER A 170 1.84 -15.74 10.86
CA SER A 170 0.53 -15.11 11.04
C SER A 170 0.33 -13.86 10.19
N LEU A 171 1.31 -13.50 9.33
CA LEU A 171 1.28 -12.26 8.57
C LEU A 171 0.10 -12.26 7.58
N LYS A 172 -0.76 -11.26 7.69
CA LYS A 172 -1.95 -11.09 6.85
C LYS A 172 -1.78 -9.98 5.83
N SER A 173 -1.12 -8.89 6.19
CA SER A 173 -0.95 -7.77 5.26
C SER A 173 0.31 -6.95 5.46
N MET A 174 0.77 -6.35 4.37
CA MET A 174 1.84 -5.35 4.38
C MET A 174 1.44 -4.10 3.60
N TRP A 175 1.76 -2.93 4.16
CA TRP A 175 1.78 -1.65 3.48
C TRP A 175 3.22 -1.15 3.43
N LEU A 176 3.70 -0.85 2.23
CA LEU A 176 5.09 -0.50 2.00
C LEU A 176 5.17 0.77 1.14
N SER A 177 6.12 1.65 1.42
CA SER A 177 6.51 2.72 0.49
C SER A 177 7.23 2.15 -0.73
N TYR A 178 7.20 2.90 -1.84
CA TYR A 178 7.75 2.51 -3.15
C TYR A 178 9.20 1.99 -3.13
N CYS A 179 10.01 2.43 -2.16
CA CYS A 179 11.40 2.00 -2.02
C CYS A 179 11.56 0.50 -1.75
N PHE A 180 10.56 -0.20 -1.21
CA PHE A 180 10.69 -1.61 -0.86
C PHE A 180 10.40 -2.52 -2.04
N LEU A 181 11.28 -3.50 -2.23
CA LEU A 181 11.12 -4.68 -3.07
C LEU A 181 10.85 -5.90 -2.19
N ILE A 182 10.05 -6.84 -2.69
CA ILE A 182 9.73 -8.11 -2.02
C ILE A 182 10.19 -9.24 -2.93
N ASP A 183 10.91 -10.20 -2.36
CA ASP A 183 11.14 -11.47 -3.04
C ASP A 183 9.82 -12.23 -3.21
N LYS A 184 9.37 -12.40 -4.46
CA LYS A 184 8.13 -13.10 -4.79
C LYS A 184 8.03 -14.48 -4.11
N ASN A 185 9.15 -15.18 -3.95
CA ASN A 185 9.16 -16.52 -3.34
C ASN A 185 8.77 -16.50 -1.86
N LYS A 186 9.03 -15.40 -1.14
CA LYS A 186 8.69 -15.27 0.27
C LYS A 186 7.19 -15.12 0.51
N ILE A 187 6.41 -14.72 -0.51
CA ILE A 187 4.98 -14.46 -0.38
C ILE A 187 4.10 -15.34 -1.27
N LYS A 188 4.69 -16.18 -2.13
CA LYS A 188 4.02 -16.88 -3.24
C LYS A 188 2.82 -17.73 -2.82
N ASP A 189 2.80 -18.23 -1.58
CA ASP A 189 1.75 -19.10 -1.05
C ASP A 189 1.22 -18.62 0.32
N ALA A 190 1.59 -17.41 0.72
CA ALA A 190 1.33 -16.92 2.07
C ALA A 190 -0.07 -16.29 2.25
N GLY A 191 -0.82 -16.08 1.16
CA GLY A 191 -2.12 -15.39 1.20
C GLY A 191 -2.04 -13.95 1.72
N ILE A 192 -0.84 -13.36 1.72
CA ILE A 192 -0.59 -12.01 2.25
C ILE A 192 -1.20 -10.98 1.31
N LYS A 193 -1.93 -10.02 1.89
CA LYS A 193 -2.41 -8.84 1.18
C LYS A 193 -1.33 -7.76 1.11
N LEU A 194 -1.10 -7.21 -0.08
CA LEU A 194 -0.25 -6.03 -0.29
C LEU A 194 -1.10 -4.84 -0.69
N ALA A 195 -0.93 -3.72 0.00
CA ALA A 195 -1.73 -2.51 -0.23
C ALA A 195 -3.26 -2.79 -0.19
N GLY A 196 -3.68 -3.68 0.72
CA GLY A 196 -5.09 -4.02 0.96
C GLY A 196 -5.69 -5.13 0.08
N ARG A 197 -4.97 -5.62 -0.92
CA ARG A 197 -5.47 -6.60 -1.91
C ARG A 197 -4.58 -7.83 -1.97
N VAL A 198 -5.08 -8.95 -2.47
CA VAL A 198 -4.22 -10.13 -2.69
C VAL A 198 -3.30 -9.92 -3.90
N THR A 199 -2.26 -10.75 -4.02
CA THR A 199 -1.12 -10.49 -4.91
C THR A 199 -1.10 -11.30 -6.20
N GLN A 200 -2.10 -12.14 -6.44
CA GLN A 200 -2.11 -13.10 -7.55
C GLN A 200 -1.84 -12.42 -8.91
N ALA A 201 -2.59 -11.38 -9.24
CA ALA A 201 -2.43 -10.65 -10.51
C ALA A 201 -1.05 -9.99 -10.61
N ALA A 202 -0.57 -9.36 -9.53
CA ALA A 202 0.72 -8.67 -9.52
C ALA A 202 1.92 -9.64 -9.65
N MET A 203 1.80 -10.85 -9.09
CA MET A 203 2.84 -11.88 -9.20
C MET A 203 3.06 -12.34 -10.64
N GLU A 204 2.00 -12.43 -11.44
CA GLU A 204 2.03 -12.87 -12.84
C GLU A 204 2.39 -11.75 -13.85
N PHE A 205 2.38 -10.49 -13.43
CA PHE A 205 2.68 -9.36 -14.28
C PHE A 205 4.17 -9.35 -14.70
N LYS A 206 4.43 -9.07 -15.98
CA LYS A 206 5.78 -8.97 -16.55
C LYS A 206 5.88 -7.84 -17.58
N LEU A 207 7.10 -7.44 -17.94
CA LEU A 207 7.34 -6.45 -19.00
C LEU A 207 6.66 -6.90 -20.31
N GLY A 208 6.06 -5.93 -21.01
CA GLY A 208 5.26 -6.15 -22.21
C GLY A 208 3.75 -6.27 -21.96
N ASP A 209 3.34 -6.57 -20.72
CA ASP A 209 1.94 -6.46 -20.28
C ASP A 209 1.52 -4.98 -20.14
N ILE A 210 0.23 -4.75 -19.89
CA ILE A 210 -0.29 -3.41 -19.62
C ILE A 210 -1.50 -3.46 -18.68
N VAL A 211 -1.58 -2.52 -17.74
CA VAL A 211 -2.71 -2.38 -16.82
C VAL A 211 -3.70 -1.34 -17.33
N TYR A 212 -4.97 -1.71 -17.28
CA TYR A 212 -6.15 -0.88 -17.49
C TYR A 212 -7.07 -0.99 -16.27
N GLY A 213 -7.92 0.01 -16.06
CA GLY A 213 -8.81 0.07 -14.91
C GLY A 213 -9.15 1.52 -14.52
N LEU A 214 -9.98 1.66 -13.50
CA LEU A 214 -10.14 2.96 -12.83
C LEU A 214 -8.83 3.33 -12.13
N ASN A 215 -8.66 4.62 -11.81
CA ASN A 215 -7.35 5.15 -11.47
C ASN A 215 -6.79 4.61 -10.15
N ASP A 216 -7.63 4.44 -9.13
CA ASP A 216 -7.19 4.02 -7.80
C ASP A 216 -6.90 2.51 -7.75
N GLU A 217 -7.62 1.75 -8.57
CA GLU A 217 -7.63 0.31 -8.76
C GLU A 217 -6.39 -0.09 -9.55
N LYS A 218 -6.12 0.62 -10.65
CA LYS A 218 -4.87 0.55 -11.41
C LYS A 218 -3.69 0.89 -10.52
N ARG A 219 -3.77 1.99 -9.74
CA ARG A 219 -2.67 2.40 -8.85
C ARG A 219 -2.38 1.30 -7.82
N SER A 220 -3.42 0.72 -7.22
CA SER A 220 -3.27 -0.36 -6.24
C SER A 220 -2.57 -1.60 -6.83
N LEU A 221 -2.97 -2.06 -8.02
CA LEU A 221 -2.28 -3.16 -8.71
C LEU A 221 -0.84 -2.79 -9.07
N LEU A 222 -0.61 -1.59 -9.62
CA LEU A 222 0.73 -1.13 -9.99
C LEU A 222 1.65 -1.00 -8.77
N THR A 223 1.14 -0.56 -7.61
CA THR A 223 1.90 -0.53 -6.35
C THR A 223 2.43 -1.91 -6.01
N GLN A 224 1.59 -2.96 -6.10
CA GLN A 224 2.06 -4.33 -5.89
C GLN A 224 3.07 -4.77 -6.94
N VAL A 225 2.81 -4.48 -8.22
CA VAL A 225 3.73 -4.81 -9.32
C VAL A 225 5.10 -4.18 -9.07
N HIS A 226 5.17 -2.94 -8.60
CA HIS A 226 6.43 -2.30 -8.23
C HIS A 226 7.11 -2.97 -7.03
N HIS A 227 6.39 -3.39 -6.00
CA HIS A 227 7.03 -4.13 -4.90
C HIS A 227 7.59 -5.48 -5.35
N LEU A 228 6.92 -6.14 -6.28
CA LEU A 228 7.28 -7.49 -6.73
C LEU A 228 8.24 -7.52 -7.90
N ASN A 229 8.49 -6.38 -8.53
CA ASN A 229 9.37 -6.26 -9.69
C ASN A 229 10.18 -4.96 -9.61
N ASP A 230 11.47 -5.01 -9.94
CA ASP A 230 12.31 -3.82 -9.96
C ASP A 230 12.14 -3.00 -11.26
N PHE A 231 10.89 -2.66 -11.58
CA PHE A 231 10.56 -1.82 -12.72
C PHE A 231 10.84 -0.35 -12.39
N SER A 232 11.31 0.34 -13.41
CA SER A 232 11.58 1.77 -13.42
C SER A 232 10.35 2.58 -13.83
N SER A 233 10.41 3.90 -13.65
CA SER A 233 9.39 4.82 -14.16
C SER A 233 9.37 4.92 -15.70
N LYS A 234 10.38 4.39 -16.40
CA LYS A 234 10.48 4.38 -17.86
C LYS A 234 9.80 3.16 -18.51
N ASP A 235 9.36 2.20 -17.70
CA ASP A 235 8.72 0.98 -18.20
C ASP A 235 7.24 1.21 -18.49
N ILE A 236 6.76 0.68 -19.63
CA ILE A 236 5.37 0.85 -20.06
C ILE A 236 4.48 -0.15 -19.31
N LEU A 237 3.99 0.26 -18.15
CA LEU A 237 3.13 -0.58 -17.29
C LEU A 237 1.63 -0.29 -17.47
N CYS A 238 1.27 0.88 -18.00
CA CYS A 238 -0.13 1.23 -18.30
C CYS A 238 -0.24 2.12 -19.55
N GLN A 239 -1.43 2.19 -20.14
CA GLN A 239 -1.67 2.92 -21.39
C GLN A 239 -1.37 4.43 -21.27
N ALA A 240 -1.52 5.00 -20.08
CA ALA A 240 -1.23 6.41 -19.86
C ALA A 240 0.24 6.75 -20.12
N ILE A 241 1.18 5.87 -19.75
CA ILE A 241 2.62 6.07 -19.98
C ILE A 241 2.93 6.11 -21.47
N MET A 242 2.41 5.13 -22.22
CA MET A 242 2.62 5.07 -23.67
C MET A 242 1.92 6.21 -24.41
N THR A 243 0.73 6.60 -23.96
CA THR A 243 0.00 7.74 -24.52
C THR A 243 0.78 9.03 -24.28
N ASP A 244 1.21 9.29 -23.05
CA ASP A 244 1.94 10.50 -22.68
C ASP A 244 3.27 10.65 -23.45
N ALA A 245 3.98 9.55 -23.66
CA ALA A 245 5.27 9.56 -24.34
C ALA A 245 5.21 9.97 -25.81
N ILE A 246 4.11 9.66 -26.52
CA ILE A 246 4.03 9.87 -27.97
C ILE A 246 3.54 11.27 -28.36
N TRP A 247 3.04 12.07 -27.42
CA TRP A 247 2.50 13.41 -27.70
C TRP A 247 3.46 14.51 -27.26
N GLU A 248 3.51 15.62 -28.00
CA GLU A 248 4.16 16.84 -27.52
C GLU A 248 3.29 17.51 -26.45
N HIS A 249 3.94 18.06 -25.42
CA HIS A 249 3.26 18.80 -24.35
C HIS A 249 3.73 20.26 -24.41
N SER A 250 2.95 21.14 -25.03
CA SER A 250 3.21 22.58 -25.03
C SER A 250 2.30 23.28 -24.02
N ASP A 251 2.73 23.35 -22.74
CA ASP A 251 2.10 24.03 -21.59
C ASP A 251 0.61 23.73 -21.27
N PHE A 252 -0.08 23.01 -22.16
CA PHE A 252 -1.46 22.55 -22.12
C PHE A 252 -1.49 21.25 -22.94
N LEU A 253 -2.25 20.23 -22.50
CA LEU A 253 -2.38 18.90 -23.14
C LEU A 253 -3.11 18.99 -24.49
N TYR A 254 -2.50 19.64 -25.49
CA TYR A 254 -2.98 19.65 -26.86
C TYR A 254 -2.39 18.46 -27.61
N PHE A 255 -3.28 17.60 -28.12
CA PHE A 255 -2.93 16.42 -28.92
C PHE A 255 -2.83 16.76 -30.41
N ASP A 256 -2.11 17.84 -30.74
CA ASP A 256 -2.02 18.41 -32.08
C ASP A 256 -0.71 18.03 -32.80
N LYS A 257 0.26 17.46 -32.06
CA LYS A 257 1.53 17.02 -32.63
C LYS A 257 2.12 15.80 -31.92
N TYR A 258 2.55 14.81 -32.69
CA TYR A 258 3.32 13.70 -32.16
C TYR A 258 4.74 14.13 -31.84
N ARG A 259 5.27 13.55 -30.77
CA ARG A 259 6.65 13.75 -30.30
C ARG A 259 7.64 13.12 -31.27
N ASP A 260 8.83 13.71 -31.34
CA ASP A 260 9.97 13.13 -32.07
C ASP A 260 10.42 11.80 -31.46
N ASP A 261 10.73 10.83 -32.31
CA ASP A 261 11.07 9.46 -31.92
C ASP A 261 12.34 9.40 -31.05
N GLN A 262 13.30 10.32 -31.25
CA GLN A 262 14.50 10.40 -30.42
C GLN A 262 14.14 10.73 -28.97
N ILE A 263 13.20 11.65 -28.76
CA ILE A 263 12.75 12.02 -27.41
C ILE A 263 11.98 10.85 -26.76
N ILE A 264 11.21 10.10 -27.55
CA ILE A 264 10.53 8.88 -27.06
C ILE A 264 11.57 7.85 -26.57
N LYS A 265 12.65 7.66 -27.34
CA LYS A 265 13.78 6.76 -26.99
C LYS A 265 14.53 7.15 -25.74
N GLU A 266 14.60 8.44 -25.44
CA GLU A 266 15.22 8.94 -24.20
C GLU A 266 14.28 8.77 -22.99
N THR A 267 12.97 8.75 -23.22
CA THR A 267 11.93 8.72 -22.18
C THR A 267 11.59 7.31 -21.71
N LEU A 268 11.55 6.31 -22.59
CA LEU A 268 11.04 4.97 -22.29
C LEU A 268 12.09 3.87 -22.48
N THR A 269 11.99 2.82 -21.67
CA THR A 269 12.82 1.61 -21.84
C THR A 269 12.40 0.81 -23.08
N ASP A 270 11.09 0.66 -23.30
CA ASP A 270 10.48 -0.02 -24.45
C ASP A 270 9.95 1.01 -25.46
N ALA A 271 10.86 1.89 -25.93
CA ALA A 271 10.49 3.01 -26.77
C ALA A 271 9.95 2.59 -28.15
N GLU A 272 10.44 1.50 -28.72
CA GLU A 272 9.98 0.99 -30.02
C GLU A 272 8.50 0.62 -29.97
N ARG A 273 8.01 0.02 -28.87
CA ARG A 273 6.56 -0.21 -28.68
C ARG A 273 5.74 1.08 -28.73
N ALA A 274 6.26 2.16 -28.17
CA ALA A 274 5.57 3.46 -28.19
C ALA A 274 5.60 4.09 -29.60
N ILE A 275 6.70 3.96 -30.34
CA ILE A 275 6.83 4.41 -31.73
C ILE A 275 5.89 3.62 -32.64
N ASP A 276 5.82 2.30 -32.48
CA ASP A 276 4.88 1.44 -33.20
C ASP A 276 3.43 1.85 -32.90
N PHE A 277 3.11 2.15 -31.64
CA PHE A 277 1.78 2.63 -31.25
C PHE A 277 1.44 3.99 -31.88
N LYS A 278 2.40 4.91 -31.94
CA LYS A 278 2.28 6.19 -32.65
C LYS A 278 1.97 5.95 -34.14
N GLY A 279 2.75 5.12 -34.82
CA GLY A 279 2.52 4.77 -36.23
C GLY A 279 1.22 4.00 -36.47
N PHE A 280 0.75 3.23 -35.48
CA PHE A 280 -0.58 2.62 -35.49
C PHE A 280 -1.67 3.69 -35.48
N LEU A 281 -1.61 4.66 -34.56
CA LEU A 281 -2.59 5.75 -34.47
C LEU A 281 -2.65 6.60 -35.74
N GLU A 282 -1.50 6.98 -36.29
CA GLU A 282 -1.37 7.78 -37.51
C GLU A 282 -2.12 7.18 -38.71
N ARG A 283 -2.15 5.85 -38.81
CA ARG A 283 -2.78 5.13 -39.92
C ARG A 283 -4.19 4.63 -39.58
N HIS A 284 -4.63 4.79 -38.33
CA HIS A 284 -5.86 4.19 -37.85
C HIS A 284 -7.10 5.01 -38.23
N LYS A 285 -7.88 4.52 -39.19
CA LYS A 285 -9.12 5.17 -39.70
C LYS A 285 -10.08 5.69 -38.61
N LYS A 286 -10.13 5.02 -37.46
CA LYS A 286 -11.05 5.38 -36.36
C LYS A 286 -10.40 6.24 -35.28
N TYR A 287 -9.11 6.07 -35.03
CA TYR A 287 -8.43 6.60 -33.84
C TYR A 287 -7.32 7.60 -34.15
N ASN A 288 -7.06 7.88 -35.42
CA ASN A 288 -6.22 8.98 -35.83
C ASN A 288 -6.76 10.29 -35.24
N ILE A 289 -6.01 10.88 -34.31
CA ILE A 289 -6.42 12.07 -33.58
C ILE A 289 -6.22 13.32 -34.44
N LEU A 290 -5.10 13.40 -35.17
CA LEU A 290 -4.74 14.56 -35.99
C LEU A 290 -5.68 14.76 -37.18
N GLU A 291 -6.07 13.69 -37.86
CA GLU A 291 -7.02 13.75 -38.97
C GLU A 291 -8.44 14.18 -38.53
N ARG A 292 -8.78 13.99 -37.26
CA ARG A 292 -10.11 14.28 -36.71
C ARG A 292 -10.19 15.58 -35.92
N HIS A 293 -9.14 16.39 -35.91
CA HIS A 293 -9.10 17.67 -35.19
C HIS A 293 -10.16 18.67 -35.71
N GLU A 294 -10.63 18.49 -36.95
CA GLU A 294 -11.67 19.33 -37.59
C GLU A 294 -13.11 18.80 -37.41
N GLU A 295 -13.31 17.57 -36.92
CA GLU A 295 -14.65 17.03 -36.67
C GLU A 295 -15.23 17.63 -35.39
N LYS A 296 -16.21 18.53 -35.53
CA LYS A 296 -16.98 19.09 -34.40
C LYS A 296 -17.32 18.01 -33.37
N SER A 297 -17.01 18.29 -32.10
CA SER A 297 -17.36 17.40 -31.00
C SER A 297 -18.85 17.04 -31.04
N TYR A 298 -19.15 15.77 -31.32
CA TYR A 298 -20.50 15.21 -31.19
C TYR A 298 -20.96 15.15 -29.70
N ARG A 299 -20.13 15.62 -28.77
CA ARG A 299 -20.36 15.60 -27.32
C ARG A 299 -20.02 16.98 -26.72
N PRO A 300 -20.93 17.95 -26.77
CA PRO A 300 -20.67 19.33 -26.31
C PRO A 300 -20.25 19.42 -24.84
N GLU A 301 -20.56 18.42 -24.02
CA GLU A 301 -20.23 18.38 -22.58
C GLU A 301 -18.84 17.79 -22.26
N LYS A 302 -18.10 17.25 -23.24
CA LYS A 302 -16.77 16.66 -23.01
C LYS A 302 -15.68 17.55 -23.62
N SER A 303 -14.63 17.81 -22.83
CA SER A 303 -13.42 18.49 -23.34
C SER A 303 -12.79 17.70 -24.49
N LEU A 304 -12.12 18.41 -25.40
CA LEU A 304 -11.38 17.81 -26.52
C LEU A 304 -10.35 16.80 -26.01
N GLU A 305 -9.64 17.14 -24.93
CA GLU A 305 -8.70 16.27 -24.23
C GLU A 305 -9.33 14.92 -23.84
N ASN A 306 -10.50 14.92 -23.19
CA ASN A 306 -11.19 13.70 -22.78
C ASN A 306 -11.59 12.82 -23.98
N ILE A 307 -11.89 13.43 -25.12
CA ILE A 307 -12.21 12.71 -26.36
C ILE A 307 -10.95 12.05 -26.92
N CYS A 308 -9.84 12.77 -26.96
CA CYS A 308 -8.54 12.27 -27.40
C CYS A 308 -8.07 11.13 -26.49
N LEU A 309 -8.03 11.32 -25.18
CA LEU A 309 -7.67 10.29 -24.21
C LEU A 309 -8.55 9.04 -24.33
N SER A 310 -9.87 9.19 -24.48
CA SER A 310 -10.76 8.04 -24.69
C SER A 310 -10.51 7.30 -26.00
N ARG A 311 -10.11 7.99 -27.07
CA ARG A 311 -9.78 7.38 -28.36
C ARG A 311 -8.46 6.64 -28.27
N THR A 312 -7.41 7.32 -27.83
CA THR A 312 -6.06 6.77 -27.69
C THR A 312 -6.05 5.58 -26.75
N SER A 313 -6.84 5.61 -25.66
CA SER A 313 -6.88 4.48 -24.73
C SER A 313 -7.49 3.21 -25.34
N LYS A 314 -8.56 3.32 -26.14
CA LYS A 314 -9.14 2.19 -26.90
C LYS A 314 -8.24 1.74 -28.04
N ALA A 315 -7.56 2.67 -28.71
CA ALA A 315 -6.56 2.35 -29.71
C ALA A 315 -5.42 1.53 -29.07
N GLY A 316 -5.02 1.88 -27.85
CA GLY A 316 -4.05 1.14 -27.07
C GLY A 316 -4.48 -0.29 -26.76
N LEU A 317 -5.76 -0.51 -26.43
CA LEU A 317 -6.30 -1.86 -26.26
C LEU A 317 -6.24 -2.66 -27.56
N GLU A 318 -6.65 -2.04 -28.67
CA GLU A 318 -6.64 -2.67 -29.98
C GLU A 318 -5.21 -3.01 -30.41
N PHE A 319 -4.29 -2.06 -30.33
CA PHE A 319 -2.88 -2.26 -30.61
C PHE A 319 -2.26 -3.35 -29.73
N GLN A 320 -2.51 -3.31 -28.42
CA GLN A 320 -1.97 -4.29 -27.50
C GLN A 320 -2.51 -5.70 -27.78
N ILE A 321 -3.83 -5.86 -27.96
CA ILE A 321 -4.48 -7.17 -28.03
C ILE A 321 -4.41 -7.75 -29.45
N MET A 322 -4.60 -6.91 -30.47
CA MET A 322 -4.77 -7.35 -31.86
C MET A 322 -3.46 -7.29 -32.64
N GLU A 323 -2.69 -6.20 -32.54
CA GLU A 323 -1.45 -6.03 -33.31
C GLU A 323 -0.27 -6.73 -32.62
N ARG A 324 -0.13 -6.55 -31.30
CA ARG A 324 0.99 -7.12 -30.53
C ARG A 324 0.70 -8.48 -29.93
N GLU A 325 -0.57 -8.89 -29.87
CA GLU A 325 -1.02 -10.08 -29.14
C GLU A 325 -0.53 -10.12 -27.68
N GLY A 326 -0.34 -8.95 -27.08
CA GLY A 326 0.18 -8.76 -25.73
C GLY A 326 -0.92 -8.82 -24.68
N ARG A 327 -0.55 -9.19 -23.45
CA ARG A 327 -1.54 -9.33 -22.36
C ARG A 327 -2.01 -7.97 -21.86
N VAL A 328 -3.26 -7.93 -21.43
CA VAL A 328 -3.91 -6.80 -20.75
C VAL A 328 -4.42 -7.27 -19.41
N PHE A 329 -4.04 -6.58 -18.34
CA PHE A 329 -4.60 -6.75 -17.00
C PHE A 329 -5.64 -5.66 -16.83
N PHE A 330 -6.91 -6.03 -16.71
CA PHE A 330 -8.02 -5.07 -16.63
C PHE A 330 -8.66 -5.15 -15.24
N CYS A 331 -8.38 -4.18 -14.37
CA CYS A 331 -9.02 -4.08 -13.06
C CYS A 331 -10.49 -3.67 -13.24
N VAL A 332 -11.40 -4.51 -12.73
CA VAL A 332 -12.86 -4.28 -12.81
C VAL A 332 -13.49 -3.94 -11.46
N ASP A 333 -12.68 -3.81 -10.42
CA ASP A 333 -13.08 -3.19 -9.15
C ASP A 333 -13.87 -1.89 -9.40
N ASP A 334 -14.84 -1.59 -8.54
CA ASP A 334 -15.79 -0.46 -8.62
C ASP A 334 -16.60 -0.34 -9.94
N LEU A 335 -16.25 -1.07 -11.00
CA LEU A 335 -16.95 -1.13 -12.28
C LEU A 335 -18.01 -2.23 -12.28
N ILE A 336 -17.76 -3.35 -11.59
CA ILE A 336 -18.69 -4.49 -11.53
C ILE A 336 -20.05 -4.10 -10.94
N ASP A 337 -20.09 -3.17 -10.00
CA ASP A 337 -21.33 -2.67 -9.40
C ASP A 337 -22.02 -1.60 -10.27
N SER A 338 -21.31 -1.12 -11.30
CA SER A 338 -21.75 -0.04 -12.20
C SER A 338 -22.08 -0.55 -13.62
N ILE A 339 -22.19 -1.85 -13.85
CA ILE A 339 -22.41 -2.42 -15.19
C ILE A 339 -23.65 -1.84 -15.90
N PRO A 340 -24.83 -1.68 -15.27
CA PRO A 340 -25.98 -1.05 -15.92
C PRO A 340 -25.70 0.39 -16.37
N ASP A 341 -25.00 1.17 -15.56
CA ASP A 341 -24.64 2.56 -15.87
C ASP A 341 -23.59 2.62 -17.00
N ILE A 342 -22.64 1.69 -17.00
CA ILE A 342 -21.66 1.51 -18.08
C ILE A 342 -22.37 1.11 -19.38
N ALA A 343 -23.30 0.16 -19.36
CA ALA A 343 -24.05 -0.22 -20.55
C ALA A 343 -24.83 0.97 -21.13
N GLN A 344 -25.56 1.70 -20.28
CA GLN A 344 -26.42 2.80 -20.71
C GLN A 344 -25.69 4.14 -20.88
N LYS A 345 -24.40 4.21 -20.53
CA LYS A 345 -23.57 5.43 -20.55
C LYS A 345 -24.12 6.54 -19.64
N LYS A 346 -24.58 6.17 -18.46
CA LYS A 346 -25.04 7.09 -17.41
C LYS A 346 -23.84 7.76 -16.72
N VAL A 347 -24.09 8.85 -15.99
CA VAL A 347 -23.07 9.69 -15.32
C VAL A 347 -22.19 8.89 -14.34
N TYR A 348 -21.17 9.54 -13.76
CA TYR A 348 -20.14 8.90 -12.92
C TYR A 348 -19.37 7.81 -13.68
N ASN A 349 -19.32 6.59 -13.13
CA ASN A 349 -18.57 5.46 -13.68
C ASN A 349 -19.04 5.09 -15.09
N GLY A 350 -20.30 5.32 -15.45
CA GLY A 350 -20.83 4.93 -16.75
C GLY A 350 -20.26 5.72 -17.95
N ILE A 351 -19.70 6.91 -17.75
CA ILE A 351 -19.12 7.75 -18.82
C ILE A 351 -17.60 7.89 -18.76
N SER A 352 -16.93 7.21 -17.82
CA SER A 352 -15.47 7.22 -17.70
C SER A 352 -14.77 6.66 -18.94
N ILE A 353 -13.49 6.98 -19.10
CA ILE A 353 -12.65 6.39 -20.16
C ILE A 353 -12.62 4.87 -20.00
N THR A 354 -12.43 4.38 -18.77
CA THR A 354 -12.42 2.96 -18.43
C THR A 354 -13.73 2.25 -18.75
N ALA A 355 -14.89 2.88 -18.53
CA ALA A 355 -16.16 2.34 -18.99
C ALA A 355 -16.24 2.23 -20.52
N SER A 356 -15.59 3.15 -21.25
CA SER A 356 -15.52 3.09 -22.72
C SER A 356 -14.63 1.95 -23.22
N GLU A 357 -13.58 1.64 -22.48
CA GLU A 357 -12.69 0.50 -22.69
C GLU A 357 -13.40 -0.83 -22.38
N LEU A 358 -14.08 -0.93 -21.24
CA LEU A 358 -14.81 -2.14 -20.86
C LEU A 358 -15.92 -2.46 -21.88
N ARG A 359 -16.65 -1.46 -22.37
CA ARG A 359 -17.58 -1.62 -23.49
C ARG A 359 -16.87 -2.03 -24.79
N TRP A 360 -15.66 -1.54 -25.04
CA TRP A 360 -14.88 -1.97 -26.19
C TRP A 360 -14.55 -3.45 -26.07
N LEU A 361 -14.09 -3.92 -24.91
CA LEU A 361 -13.82 -5.33 -24.65
C LEU A 361 -15.08 -6.18 -24.77
N TYR A 362 -16.22 -5.75 -24.21
CA TYR A 362 -17.49 -6.46 -24.34
C TYR A 362 -17.92 -6.68 -25.79
N ARG A 363 -17.71 -5.69 -26.68
CA ARG A 363 -18.02 -5.84 -28.12
C ARG A 363 -17.12 -6.83 -28.84
N HIS A 364 -15.89 -7.01 -28.36
CA HIS A 364 -14.91 -7.92 -28.96
C HIS A 364 -14.73 -9.20 -28.15
N ARG A 365 -15.62 -9.47 -27.18
CA ARG A 365 -15.51 -10.60 -26.25
C ARG A 365 -15.35 -11.95 -26.94
N ASP A 366 -15.92 -12.09 -28.14
CA ASP A 366 -15.85 -13.33 -28.91
C ASP A 366 -14.55 -13.51 -29.71
N HIS A 367 -13.73 -12.44 -29.84
CA HIS A 367 -12.46 -12.49 -30.54
C HIS A 367 -11.43 -13.37 -29.79
N PRO A 368 -10.70 -14.28 -30.47
CA PRO A 368 -9.73 -15.17 -29.83
C PRO A 368 -8.69 -14.42 -28.97
N ASN A 369 -8.10 -13.35 -29.50
CA ASN A 369 -7.10 -12.58 -28.77
C ASN A 369 -7.68 -11.92 -27.50
N VAL A 370 -8.95 -11.49 -27.51
CA VAL A 370 -9.58 -10.93 -26.30
C VAL A 370 -9.75 -12.03 -25.25
N LYS A 371 -10.19 -13.23 -25.64
CA LYS A 371 -10.32 -14.39 -24.74
C LYS A 371 -8.98 -14.82 -24.14
N GLU A 372 -7.91 -14.82 -24.93
CA GLU A 372 -6.61 -15.31 -24.50
C GLU A 372 -5.82 -14.27 -23.69
N LYS A 373 -5.75 -13.03 -24.21
CA LYS A 373 -4.79 -12.02 -23.76
C LYS A 373 -5.34 -11.10 -22.67
N VAL A 374 -6.65 -10.98 -22.51
CA VAL A 374 -7.25 -10.12 -21.47
C VAL A 374 -7.47 -10.92 -20.19
N LYS A 375 -6.88 -10.43 -19.10
CA LYS A 375 -7.02 -10.96 -17.74
C LYS A 375 -7.76 -9.94 -16.89
N PHE A 376 -8.98 -10.26 -16.50
CA PHE A 376 -9.76 -9.40 -15.60
C PHE A 376 -9.32 -9.62 -14.16
N CYS A 377 -9.15 -8.52 -13.44
CA CYS A 377 -8.68 -8.51 -12.06
C CYS A 377 -9.76 -7.92 -11.15
N LEU A 378 -10.02 -8.55 -10.00
CA LEU A 378 -10.92 -8.06 -8.95
C LEU A 378 -10.28 -8.39 -7.59
N ASP A 379 -10.13 -7.38 -6.72
CA ASP A 379 -9.41 -7.47 -5.44
C ASP A 379 -7.98 -8.05 -5.54
N GLY A 380 -7.34 -7.91 -6.72
CA GLY A 380 -6.01 -8.47 -6.99
C GLY A 380 -6.00 -9.95 -7.41
N GLU A 381 -7.15 -10.60 -7.53
CA GLU A 381 -7.32 -11.94 -8.10
C GLU A 381 -7.75 -11.91 -9.55
N PHE A 382 -7.48 -13.00 -10.28
CA PHE A 382 -8.05 -13.19 -11.60
C PHE A 382 -9.50 -13.66 -11.52
N ILE A 383 -10.35 -13.06 -12.33
CA ILE A 383 -11.71 -13.53 -12.55
C ILE A 383 -11.94 -13.82 -14.03
N SER A 384 -12.87 -14.76 -14.32
CA SER A 384 -13.15 -15.15 -15.69
C SER A 384 -13.82 -14.03 -16.47
N GLN A 385 -13.53 -13.95 -17.76
CA GLN A 385 -14.21 -13.04 -18.68
C GLN A 385 -15.73 -13.30 -18.69
N GLU A 386 -16.12 -14.57 -18.66
CA GLU A 386 -17.52 -14.97 -18.59
C GLU A 386 -18.21 -14.33 -17.37
N LYS A 387 -17.59 -14.40 -16.19
CA LYS A 387 -18.12 -13.78 -14.97
C LYS A 387 -18.33 -12.26 -15.13
N VAL A 388 -17.43 -11.56 -15.80
CA VAL A 388 -17.54 -10.10 -16.03
C VAL A 388 -18.63 -9.76 -17.04
N PHE A 389 -18.73 -10.54 -18.12
CA PHE A 389 -19.65 -10.26 -19.22
C PHE A 389 -21.03 -10.90 -19.07
N SER A 390 -21.23 -11.78 -18.08
CA SER A 390 -22.54 -12.29 -17.66
C SER A 390 -23.21 -11.42 -16.58
N MET A 391 -22.57 -10.36 -16.11
CA MET A 391 -23.13 -9.46 -15.10
C MET A 391 -24.38 -8.73 -15.64
N ALA A 392 -25.38 -8.57 -14.79
CA ALA A 392 -26.62 -7.89 -15.13
C ALA A 392 -26.37 -6.43 -15.56
N GLY A 393 -27.06 -5.99 -16.61
CA GLY A 393 -26.95 -4.66 -17.21
C GLY A 393 -26.40 -4.71 -18.62
N TRP A 394 -25.56 -5.69 -18.97
CA TRP A 394 -25.00 -5.82 -20.32
C TRP A 394 -26.05 -6.05 -21.41
N GLU A 395 -27.19 -6.66 -21.08
CA GLU A 395 -28.34 -6.84 -21.97
C GLU A 395 -28.91 -5.51 -22.47
N THR A 396 -28.69 -4.42 -21.72
CA THR A 396 -29.12 -3.06 -22.11
C THR A 396 -28.09 -2.32 -22.98
N TYR A 397 -26.93 -2.95 -23.24
CA TYR A 397 -25.88 -2.33 -24.05
C TYR A 397 -26.15 -2.52 -25.54
N HIS A 398 -26.49 -1.42 -26.21
CA HIS A 398 -26.66 -1.39 -27.66
C HIS A 398 -25.52 -0.57 -28.32
N PRO A 399 -24.57 -1.21 -29.02
CA PRO A 399 -23.50 -0.51 -29.71
C PRO A 399 -24.05 0.28 -30.91
N LYS A 400 -23.52 1.49 -31.15
CA LYS A 400 -23.93 2.34 -32.29
C LYS A 400 -23.53 1.77 -33.66
N SER A 401 -22.57 0.85 -33.68
CA SER A 401 -22.07 0.17 -34.86
C SER A 401 -21.74 -1.27 -34.46
N SER A 402 -22.22 -2.24 -35.23
CA SER A 402 -21.69 -3.60 -35.22
C SER A 402 -20.26 -3.52 -35.74
N ASN A 403 -19.30 -4.10 -35.01
CA ASN A 403 -17.93 -4.23 -35.51
C ASN A 403 -17.83 -5.40 -36.48
#